data_AF-A0A3B0MJH5-F1
#
_entry.id   AF-A0A3B0MJH5-F1
#
_cell.length_a   1.000
_cell.length_b   1.000
_cell.length_c   1.000
_cell.angle_alpha   90.00
_cell.angle_beta   90.00
_cell.angle_gamma   90.00
#
_symmetry.space_group_name_H-M   'P 1'
#
loop_
_entity.id
_entity.type
_entity.pdbx_description
1 polymer ?
#
loop_
_entity_poly.entity_id
_entity_poly.type
_entity_poly.pdbx_seq_one_letter_code
_entity_poly.pdbx_strand_id
1 'polypeptide(L)'
;MGGTNEMARNLLAQEPGRVDCQALAADTQIIAQRKPARHNGGTSYSVTTTDGVAFAILVSGRVRWALDQLLEAGTTGCTTIHNSAPRWSAYIFDLRGIGVEVETITETHAGDFPGHHAKYVLRSGVSLGRIGGAV
;
A
#
# COMPACT_ATOMS: atom_id res chain seq x y z
N MET A 1 37.45 28.10 56.17
CA MET A 1 36.23 27.37 55.77
C MET A 1 35.45 28.25 54.82
N GLY A 2 35.14 27.75 53.62
CA GLY A 2 34.37 28.41 52.55
C GLY A 2 35.16 29.52 51.83
N GLY A 3 35.35 29.57 50.52
CA GLY A 3 34.84 28.81 49.39
C GLY A 3 35.27 29.60 48.15
N THR A 4 36.30 29.10 47.46
CA THR A 4 36.79 29.48 46.11
C THR A 4 35.66 29.32 45.07
N ASN A 5 35.55 29.99 43.93
CA ASN A 5 36.39 30.92 43.17
C ASN A 5 35.49 31.62 42.14
N GLU A 6 35.67 32.92 41.99
CA GLU A 6 35.37 33.66 40.76
C GLU A 6 36.49 33.39 39.74
N MET A 7 36.22 33.67 38.46
CA MET A 7 37.13 33.80 37.31
C MET A 7 37.08 32.71 36.22
N ALA A 8 36.47 33.13 35.10
CA ALA A 8 37.08 33.18 33.76
C ALA A 8 37.01 31.97 32.78
N ARG A 9 36.29 32.25 31.67
CA ARG A 9 36.68 32.12 30.24
C ARG A 9 36.57 30.78 29.48
N ASN A 10 35.61 30.75 28.54
CA ASN A 10 35.73 30.48 27.08
C ASN A 10 34.51 29.68 26.57
N LEU A 11 33.56 30.26 25.83
CA LEU A 11 33.56 30.65 24.40
C LEU A 11 33.34 29.45 23.43
N LEU A 12 32.08 29.25 23.01
CA LEU A 12 31.63 28.99 21.62
C LEU A 12 30.09 29.10 21.64
N ALA A 13 29.50 30.23 21.23
CA ALA A 13 28.85 30.43 19.93
C ALA A 13 27.91 29.25 19.55
N GLN A 14 26.61 29.46 19.32
CA GLN A 14 26.12 30.20 18.16
C GLN A 14 24.68 30.72 18.35
N GLU A 15 24.48 31.93 17.86
CA GLU A 15 23.27 32.76 17.77
C GLU A 15 22.36 32.37 16.58
N PRO A 16 21.13 32.94 16.51
CA PRO A 16 20.04 32.49 15.64
C PRO A 16 20.01 33.19 14.27
N GLY A 17 19.32 32.56 13.32
CA GLY A 17 18.88 33.20 12.08
C GLY A 17 18.76 32.24 10.90
N ARG A 18 17.60 32.26 10.22
CA ARG A 18 17.47 32.84 8.86
C ARG A 18 16.37 32.15 8.01
N VAL A 19 15.44 32.99 7.53
CA VAL A 19 14.68 33.08 6.26
C VAL A 19 13.77 31.97 5.70
N ASP A 20 12.58 32.46 5.41
CA ASP A 20 11.49 32.07 4.51
C ASP A 20 11.89 31.97 3.02
N CYS A 21 11.43 30.89 2.36
CA CYS A 21 11.31 30.75 0.90
C CYS A 21 10.09 29.85 0.59
N GLN A 22 9.07 30.36 -0.09
CA GLN A 22 7.96 29.55 -0.62
C GLN A 22 8.43 28.59 -1.73
N ALA A 23 7.84 27.39 -1.79
CA ALA A 23 7.73 26.61 -3.02
C ALA A 23 6.50 25.67 -2.96
N LEU A 24 5.61 25.80 -3.93
CA LEU A 24 4.60 24.80 -4.28
C LEU A 24 5.33 23.52 -4.68
N ALA A 25 5.02 22.39 -4.03
CA ALA A 25 5.36 21.08 -4.55
C ALA A 25 4.09 20.22 -4.57
N ALA A 26 3.61 19.95 -5.79
CA ALA A 26 2.73 18.83 -6.03
C ALA A 26 3.56 17.57 -5.80
N ASP A 27 3.54 17.05 -4.57
CA ASP A 27 4.15 15.77 -4.23
C ASP A 27 3.24 14.65 -4.75
N THR A 28 3.33 14.39 -6.06
CA THR A 28 3.06 13.07 -6.59
C THR A 28 4.05 12.13 -5.92
N GLN A 29 3.64 11.51 -4.83
CA GLN A 29 4.37 10.40 -4.23
C GLN A 29 4.34 9.24 -5.24
N ILE A 30 5.31 9.24 -6.14
CA ILE A 30 5.69 8.05 -6.89
C ILE A 30 6.12 7.05 -5.83
N ILE A 31 5.22 6.10 -5.53
CA ILE A 31 5.48 4.97 -4.63
C ILE A 31 6.75 4.29 -5.12
N ALA A 32 7.85 4.51 -4.39
CA ALA A 32 9.14 3.94 -4.69
C ALA A 32 8.98 2.42 -4.82
N GLN A 33 9.27 1.90 -6.01
CA GLN A 33 9.15 0.48 -6.33
C GLN A 33 10.04 -0.33 -5.38
N ARG A 34 9.44 -0.93 -4.35
CA ARG A 34 10.11 -1.91 -3.50
C ARG A 34 10.53 -3.09 -4.37
N LYS A 35 11.83 -3.37 -4.41
CA LYS A 35 12.48 -4.41 -5.22
C LYS A 35 11.82 -5.77 -4.96
N PRO A 36 11.16 -6.43 -5.94
CA PRO A 36 10.51 -7.70 -5.70
C PRO A 36 11.54 -8.80 -5.43
N ALA A 37 11.28 -9.60 -4.39
CA ALA A 37 12.03 -10.82 -4.13
C ALA A 37 11.91 -11.78 -5.32
N ARG A 38 13.02 -12.45 -5.63
CA ARG A 38 13.18 -13.35 -6.79
C ARG A 38 12.19 -14.52 -6.76
N HIS A 39 11.05 -14.36 -7.45
CA HIS A 39 10.29 -15.46 -8.02
C HIS A 39 10.11 -15.16 -9.52
N ASN A 40 10.74 -15.98 -10.38
CA ASN A 40 10.70 -15.81 -11.83
C ASN A 40 9.24 -15.83 -12.32
N GLY A 41 8.81 -14.74 -12.96
CA GLY A 41 7.53 -14.64 -13.68
C GLY A 41 6.39 -14.06 -12.86
N GLY A 42 6.41 -12.74 -12.62
CA GLY A 42 5.21 -12.02 -12.22
C GLY A 42 4.33 -11.69 -13.43
N THR A 43 3.02 -11.62 -13.22
CA THR A 43 2.06 -11.16 -14.22
C THR A 43 1.92 -9.65 -14.08
N SER A 44 2.00 -8.94 -15.21
CA SER A 44 1.83 -7.49 -15.26
C SER A 44 0.34 -7.14 -15.28
N TYR A 45 -0.07 -6.17 -14.48
CA TYR A 45 -1.42 -5.60 -14.49
C TYR A 45 -1.33 -4.09 -14.58
N SER A 46 -2.26 -3.47 -15.32
CA SER A 46 -2.50 -2.04 -15.30
C SER A 46 -3.60 -1.75 -14.29
N VAL A 47 -3.29 -0.92 -13.29
CA VAL A 47 -4.18 -0.49 -12.22
C VAL A 47 -4.52 0.97 -12.45
N THR A 48 -5.81 1.31 -12.42
CA THR A 48 -6.33 2.67 -12.46
C THR A 48 -7.04 2.92 -11.13
N THR A 49 -6.51 3.86 -10.34
CA THR A 49 -7.12 4.28 -9.09
C THR A 49 -8.45 4.99 -9.32
N THR A 50 -9.25 5.09 -8.26
CA THR A 50 -10.51 5.86 -8.27
C THR A 50 -10.30 7.35 -8.61
N ASP A 51 -9.12 7.90 -8.28
CA ASP A 51 -8.70 9.26 -8.64
C ASP A 51 -8.24 9.40 -10.11
N GLY A 52 -8.26 8.31 -10.88
CA GLY A 52 -7.89 8.29 -12.31
C GLY A 52 -6.39 8.12 -12.59
N VAL A 53 -5.55 7.97 -11.57
CA VAL A 53 -4.11 7.71 -11.75
C VAL A 53 -3.91 6.25 -12.15
N ALA A 54 -3.24 6.01 -13.28
CA ALA A 54 -2.93 4.69 -13.78
C ALA A 54 -1.44 4.33 -13.61
N PHE A 55 -1.17 3.11 -13.16
CA PHE A 55 0.18 2.57 -12.99
C PHE A 55 0.23 1.05 -13.21
N ALA A 56 1.42 0.52 -13.47
CA ALA A 56 1.63 -0.90 -13.68
C ALA A 56 2.14 -1.58 -12.40
N ILE A 57 1.60 -2.77 -12.10
CA ILE A 57 2.09 -3.64 -11.03
C ILE A 57 2.54 -4.97 -11.59
N LEU A 58 3.49 -5.60 -10.89
CA LEU A 58 3.94 -6.95 -11.18
C LEU A 58 3.65 -7.82 -9.96
N VAL A 59 2.71 -8.75 -10.08
CA VAL A 59 2.31 -9.64 -8.97
C VAL A 59 2.46 -11.10 -9.34
N SER A 60 2.81 -11.93 -8.37
CA SER A 60 3.04 -13.36 -8.55
C SER A 60 2.44 -14.19 -7.41
N GLY A 61 2.35 -15.50 -7.59
CA GLY A 61 2.00 -16.44 -6.54
C GLY A 61 0.61 -16.21 -5.95
N ARG A 62 0.51 -16.23 -4.61
CA ARG A 62 -0.78 -16.13 -3.90
C ARG A 62 -1.37 -14.71 -3.91
N VAL A 63 -0.53 -13.68 -3.98
CA VAL A 63 -1.00 -12.29 -4.13
C VAL A 63 -1.65 -12.10 -5.50
N ARG A 64 -1.04 -12.62 -6.56
CA ARG A 64 -1.65 -12.68 -7.90
C ARG A 64 -2.98 -13.41 -7.87
N TRP A 65 -3.02 -14.61 -7.29
CA TRP A 65 -4.25 -15.39 -7.18
C TRP A 65 -5.36 -14.59 -6.48
N ALA A 66 -5.05 -13.90 -5.38
CA ALA A 66 -6.04 -13.07 -4.68
C ALA A 66 -6.56 -11.93 -5.57
N LEU A 67 -5.68 -11.29 -6.35
CA LEU A 67 -6.08 -10.25 -7.31
C LEU A 67 -6.99 -10.81 -8.41
N ASP A 68 -6.68 -11.98 -8.96
CA ASP A 68 -7.51 -12.65 -9.97
C ASP A 68 -8.91 -12.96 -9.40
N GLN A 69 -8.99 -13.47 -8.16
CA GLN A 69 -10.28 -13.71 -7.52
C GLN A 69 -11.10 -12.43 -7.29
N LEU A 70 -10.44 -11.30 -6.99
CA LEU A 70 -11.12 -10.01 -6.85
C LEU A 70 -11.61 -9.48 -8.21
N LEU A 71 -10.84 -9.70 -9.29
CA LEU A 71 -11.24 -9.39 -10.65
C LEU A 71 -12.46 -10.21 -11.09
N GLU A 72 -12.48 -11.51 -10.81
CA GLU A 72 -13.62 -12.39 -11.08
C GLU A 72 -14.86 -12.00 -10.27
N ALA A 73 -14.67 -11.64 -9.00
CA ALA A 73 -15.77 -11.22 -8.13
C ALA A 73 -16.32 -9.82 -8.49
N GLY A 74 -15.49 -8.96 -9.09
CA GLY A 74 -15.85 -7.62 -9.50
C GLY A 74 -16.45 -6.78 -8.36
N THR A 75 -17.55 -6.08 -8.65
CA THR A 75 -18.27 -5.24 -7.68
C THR A 75 -19.00 -6.04 -6.60
N THR A 76 -19.25 -7.32 -6.83
CA THR A 76 -19.86 -8.21 -5.84
C THR A 76 -18.90 -8.46 -4.68
N GLY A 77 -17.58 -8.39 -4.91
CA GLY A 77 -16.55 -8.64 -3.90
C GLY A 77 -16.39 -10.12 -3.54
N CYS A 78 -15.24 -10.46 -2.99
CA CYS A 78 -14.92 -11.82 -2.55
C CYS A 78 -15.06 -11.94 -1.03
N THR A 79 -15.85 -12.90 -0.56
CA THR A 79 -15.95 -13.25 0.86
C THR A 79 -15.05 -14.44 1.17
N THR A 80 -14.46 -14.44 2.36
CA THR A 80 -13.67 -15.58 2.88
C THR A 80 -14.46 -16.89 2.96
N ILE A 81 -15.79 -16.85 2.91
CA ILE A 81 -16.67 -18.02 3.00
C ILE A 81 -16.68 -18.81 1.68
N HIS A 82 -16.55 -18.13 0.54
CA HIS A 82 -16.75 -18.77 -0.77
C HIS A 82 -15.44 -19.26 -1.38
N ASN A 83 -14.30 -18.73 -0.92
CA ASN A 83 -12.99 -19.14 -1.41
C ASN A 83 -11.96 -19.14 -0.27
N SER A 84 -11.92 -20.25 0.47
CA SER A 84 -11.13 -20.40 1.69
C SER A 84 -9.63 -20.44 1.40
N ALA A 85 -8.98 -19.27 1.33
CA ALA A 85 -7.53 -19.16 1.45
C ALA A 85 -7.16 -18.76 2.88
N PRO A 86 -6.13 -19.38 3.48
CA PRO A 86 -5.82 -19.19 4.91
C PRO A 86 -5.34 -17.79 5.29
N ARG A 87 -5.06 -16.89 4.33
CA ARG A 87 -4.41 -15.59 4.59
C ARG A 87 -4.90 -14.44 3.69
N TRP A 88 -6.20 -14.36 3.41
CA TRP A 88 -6.78 -13.26 2.61
C TRP A 88 -6.30 -11.88 3.06
N SER A 89 -6.41 -11.56 4.36
CA SER A 89 -6.01 -10.26 4.88
C SER A 89 -4.54 -9.91 4.60
N ALA A 90 -3.64 -10.89 4.56
CA ALA A 90 -2.24 -10.66 4.23
C ALA A 90 -2.05 -10.32 2.75
N TYR A 91 -2.74 -11.03 1.85
CA TYR A 91 -2.67 -10.73 0.42
C TYR A 91 -3.27 -9.37 0.10
N ILE A 92 -4.39 -9.01 0.76
CA ILE A 92 -4.99 -7.69 0.62
C ILE A 92 -4.08 -6.60 1.17
N PHE A 93 -3.38 -6.86 2.28
CA PHE A 93 -2.38 -5.94 2.81
C PHE A 93 -1.25 -5.69 1.80
N ASP A 94 -0.72 -6.75 1.18
CA ASP A 94 0.32 -6.64 0.15
C ASP A 94 -0.19 -5.87 -1.09
N LEU A 95 -1.42 -6.14 -1.55
CA LEU A 95 -2.05 -5.44 -2.68
C LEU A 95 -2.23 -3.94 -2.40
N ARG A 96 -2.67 -3.57 -1.19
CA ARG A 96 -2.76 -2.16 -0.77
C ARG A 96 -1.39 -1.51 -0.69
N GLY A 97 -0.39 -2.24 -0.21
CA GLY A 97 1.00 -1.76 -0.14
C GLY A 97 1.63 -1.42 -1.50
N ILE A 98 1.09 -1.97 -2.59
CA ILE A 98 1.49 -1.65 -3.97
C ILE A 98 0.51 -0.70 -4.68
N GLY A 99 -0.47 -0.14 -3.96
CA GLY A 99 -1.38 0.90 -4.46
C GLY A 99 -2.72 0.41 -5.01
N VAL A 100 -3.04 -0.89 -4.95
CA VAL A 100 -4.36 -1.39 -5.36
C VAL A 100 -5.40 -1.03 -4.30
N GLU A 101 -6.44 -0.31 -4.68
CA GLU A 101 -7.52 0.05 -3.77
C GLU A 101 -8.48 -1.13 -3.62
N VAL A 102 -8.42 -1.76 -2.46
CA VAL A 102 -9.33 -2.82 -2.05
C VAL A 102 -10.05 -2.36 -0.79
N GLU A 103 -11.37 -2.31 -0.82
CA GLU A 103 -12.20 -2.03 0.34
C GLU A 103 -12.46 -3.31 1.15
N THR A 104 -12.54 -3.18 2.47
CA THR A 104 -13.00 -4.25 3.37
C THR A 104 -14.34 -3.86 3.96
N ILE A 105 -15.38 -4.61 3.62
CA ILE A 105 -16.71 -4.51 4.20
C ILE A 105 -16.83 -5.59 5.27
N THR A 106 -17.25 -5.21 6.48
CA THR A 106 -17.57 -6.16 7.54
C THR A 106 -18.98 -6.66 7.36
N GLU A 107 -19.15 -7.93 7.03
CA GLU A 107 -20.46 -8.58 6.92
C GLU A 107 -20.72 -9.43 8.16
N THR A 108 -21.88 -9.23 8.78
CA THR A 108 -22.38 -10.08 9.87
C THR A 108 -23.09 -11.28 9.27
N HIS A 109 -22.76 -12.48 9.71
CA HIS A 109 -23.54 -13.67 9.35
C HIS A 109 -24.29 -14.21 10.58
N ALA A 110 -25.51 -14.69 10.33
CA ALA A 110 -26.35 -15.36 11.31
C ALA A 110 -26.19 -16.89 11.22
N GLY A 111 -26.78 -17.63 12.16
CA GLY A 111 -26.71 -19.10 12.25
C GLY A 111 -26.27 -19.56 13.65
N ASP A 112 -25.97 -20.86 13.79
CA ASP A 112 -25.53 -21.45 15.07
C ASP A 112 -24.22 -20.87 15.61
N PHE A 113 -23.43 -20.24 14.74
CA PHE A 113 -22.17 -19.58 15.08
C PHE A 113 -22.17 -18.15 14.54
N PRO A 114 -22.92 -17.21 15.15
CA PRO A 114 -22.99 -15.85 14.65
C PRO A 114 -21.62 -15.17 14.76
N GLY A 115 -21.27 -14.37 13.76
CA GLY A 115 -19.98 -13.70 13.71
C GLY A 115 -19.86 -12.68 12.59
N HIS A 116 -18.68 -12.06 12.50
CA HIS A 116 -18.35 -11.11 11.46
C HIS A 116 -17.24 -11.66 10.58
N HIS A 117 -17.34 -11.43 9.28
CA HIS A 117 -16.28 -11.73 8.34
C HIS A 117 -16.03 -10.56 7.40
N ALA A 118 -14.84 -10.56 6.80
CA ALA A 118 -14.45 -9.56 5.84
C ALA A 118 -14.90 -9.96 4.43
N LYS A 119 -15.48 -9.00 3.72
CA LYS A 119 -15.71 -9.01 2.29
C LYS A 119 -14.79 -8.01 1.64
N TYR A 120 -14.04 -8.44 0.63
CA TYR A 120 -13.08 -7.61 -0.07
C TYR A 120 -13.62 -7.20 -1.43
N VAL A 121 -13.68 -5.90 -1.69
CA VAL A 121 -14.19 -5.34 -2.96
C VAL A 121 -13.07 -4.58 -3.65
N LEU A 122 -12.81 -4.91 -4.91
CA LEU A 122 -11.86 -4.17 -5.73
C LEU A 122 -12.48 -2.84 -6.16
N ARG A 123 -11.79 -1.73 -5.86
CA ARG A 123 -12.22 -0.37 -6.20
C ARG A 123 -11.44 0.21 -7.38
N SER A 124 -10.14 -0.08 -7.44
CA SER A 124 -9.35 0.27 -8.61
C SER A 124 -9.81 -0.51 -9.84
N GLY A 125 -9.80 0.12 -11.01
CA GLY A 125 -9.89 -0.60 -12.28
C GLY A 125 -8.61 -1.40 -12.49
N VAL A 126 -8.71 -2.70 -12.68
CA VAL A 126 -7.53 -3.54 -12.95
C VAL A 126 -7.73 -4.29 -14.27
N SER A 127 -6.68 -4.32 -15.08
CA SER A 127 -6.67 -5.06 -16.34
C SER A 127 -5.34 -5.75 -16.53
N LEU A 128 -5.33 -6.86 -17.26
CA LEU A 128 -4.08 -7.55 -17.59
C LEU A 128 -3.19 -6.61 -18.42
N GLY A 129 -1.98 -6.36 -17.93
CA GLY A 129 -1.00 -5.54 -18.62
C GLY A 129 -0.48 -6.29 -19.84
N ARG A 130 -0.51 -5.64 -21.01
CA ARG A 130 0.18 -6.18 -22.19
C ARG A 130 1.68 -6.16 -21.89
N ILE A 131 2.30 -7.33 -21.72
CA ILE A 131 3.74 -7.46 -21.86
C ILE A 131 4.01 -7.14 -23.34
N GLY A 132 4.59 -5.96 -23.61
CA GLY A 132 4.92 -5.57 -24.97
C GLY A 132 5.88 -6.60 -25.58
N GLY A 133 5.35 -7.47 -26.44
CA GLY A 133 6.15 -8.14 -27.43
C GLY A 133 6.53 -7.10 -28.47
N ALA A 134 7.82 -6.81 -28.57
CA ALA A 134 8.35 -6.12 -29.73
C ALA A 134 8.12 -6.99 -30.98
N VAL A 135 7.44 -6.42 -31.97
CA VAL A 135 7.53 -6.80 -33.39
C VAL A 135 7.22 -5.55 -34.22
#